data_AF-A0A967N395-F1
#
_entry.id   AF-A0A967N395-F1
#
_cell.length_a   1.000
_cell.length_b   1.000
_cell.length_c   1.000
_cell.angle_alpha   90.00
_cell.angle_beta   90.00
_cell.angle_gamma   90.00
#
_symmetry.space_group_name_H-M   'P 1'
#
loop_
_entity.id
_entity.type
_entity.pdbx_description
1 polymer ?
#
loop_
_entity_poly.entity_id
_entity_poly.type
_entity_poly.pdbx_seq_one_letter_code
_entity_poly.pdbx_strand_id
1 'polypeptide(L)'
;HGVVHRDVKPDNVLLTAGEAVVADFGIARAVTAAGGTRLTESGVAVGTPSYMSPEQASGERDLGPRSDIYGLGCVLYEMLAGDPPFTGPTAR
;
A
#
# COMPACT_ATOMS: atom_id res chain seq x y z
N HIS A 1 1.96 -18.48 -5.75
CA HIS A 1 2.79 -17.34 -6.21
C HIS A 1 3.11 -16.48 -4.98
N GLY A 2 4.34 -16.51 -4.47
CA GLY A 2 4.74 -15.85 -3.21
C GLY A 2 4.99 -14.34 -3.38
N VAL A 3 4.02 -13.61 -3.93
CA VAL A 3 4.11 -12.18 -4.22
C VAL A 3 3.25 -11.40 -3.24
N VAL A 4 3.73 -10.24 -2.80
CA VAL A 4 2.99 -9.28 -1.95
C VAL A 4 2.89 -7.97 -2.73
N HIS A 5 1.71 -7.39 -2.82
CA HIS A 5 1.41 -6.20 -3.62
C HIS A 5 2.02 -4.93 -3.02
N ARG A 6 1.90 -4.75 -1.69
CA ARG A 6 2.43 -3.63 -0.90
C ARG A 6 1.85 -2.25 -1.21
N ASP A 7 0.81 -2.15 -2.03
CA ASP A 7 0.18 -0.88 -2.40
C ASP A 7 -1.31 -1.09 -2.75
N VAL A 8 -2.02 -1.82 -1.89
CA VAL A 8 -3.47 -2.03 -2.06
C VAL A 8 -4.21 -0.75 -1.64
N LYS A 9 -4.82 -0.08 -2.61
CA LYS A 9 -5.58 1.17 -2.47
C LYS A 9 -6.60 1.33 -3.60
N PRO A 10 -7.60 2.23 -3.49
CA PRO A 10 -8.64 2.38 -4.50
C PRO A 10 -8.10 2.63 -5.92
N ASP A 11 -7.07 3.47 -6.07
CA ASP A 11 -6.45 3.78 -7.37
C ASP A 11 -5.89 2.54 -8.11
N ASN A 12 -5.53 1.50 -7.35
CA ASN A 12 -4.96 0.26 -7.87
C ASN A 12 -6.01 -0.85 -8.05
N VAL A 13 -7.30 -0.55 -7.83
CA VAL A 13 -8.42 -1.47 -8.09
C VAL A 13 -9.24 -0.92 -9.25
N LEU A 14 -9.00 -1.46 -10.44
CA LEU A 14 -9.70 -1.06 -11.65
C LEU A 14 -11.05 -1.77 -11.75
N LEU A 15 -12.10 -1.02 -12.07
CA LEU A 15 -13.42 -1.59 -12.33
C LEU A 15 -13.65 -1.68 -13.84
N THR A 16 -13.85 -2.90 -14.33
CA THR A 16 -14.10 -3.15 -15.76
C THR A 16 -15.12 -4.25 -15.92
N ALA A 17 -16.14 -4.03 -16.76
CA ALA A 17 -17.17 -5.03 -17.08
C ALA A 17 -17.85 -5.69 -15.85
N GLY A 18 -17.97 -4.98 -14.72
CA GLY A 18 -18.57 -5.51 -13.48
C GLY A 18 -17.60 -6.30 -12.59
N GLU A 19 -16.32 -6.36 -12.96
CA GLU A 19 -15.26 -7.02 -12.21
C GLU A 19 -14.27 -6.01 -11.62
N ALA A 20 -13.70 -6.36 -10.46
CA ALA A 20 -12.60 -5.64 -9.85
C ALA A 20 -11.27 -6.31 -10.20
N VAL A 21 -10.35 -5.55 -10.79
CA VAL A 21 -9.04 -6.00 -11.23
C VAL A 21 -7.96 -5.27 -10.43
N VAL A 22 -7.14 -6.02 -9.71
CA VAL A 22 -5.98 -5.48 -9.01
C VAL A 22 -4.89 -5.16 -10.03
N ALA A 23 -4.39 -3.93 -10.02
CA ALA A 23 -3.39 -3.41 -10.94
C ALA A 23 -2.18 -2.84 -10.18
N ASP A 24 -1.12 -2.52 -10.92
CA ASP A 24 0.12 -1.93 -10.38
C ASP A 24 0.75 -2.75 -9.23
N PHE A 25 1.14 -3.99 -9.53
CA PHE A 25 1.82 -4.90 -8.61
C PHE A 25 3.25 -4.42 -8.25
N GLY A 26 3.38 -3.27 -7.58
CA GLY A 26 4.48 -2.87 -6.70
C GLY A 26 5.91 -2.96 -7.25
N ILE A 27 6.13 -3.15 -8.56
CA ILE A 27 7.45 -3.46 -9.14
C ILE A 27 8.44 -2.32 -8.87
N ALA A 28 7.94 -1.09 -8.65
CA ALA A 28 8.74 0.06 -8.23
C ALA A 28 9.54 -0.17 -6.92
N ARG A 29 9.08 -1.03 -6.00
CA ARG A 29 9.82 -1.33 -4.74
C ARG A 29 10.83 -2.48 -4.86
N ALA A 30 10.75 -3.31 -5.92
CA ALA A 30 11.76 -4.35 -6.17
C ALA A 30 13.12 -3.75 -6.57
N VAL A 31 13.11 -2.59 -7.26
CA VAL A 31 14.32 -1.86 -7.65
C VAL A 31 15.06 -1.28 -6.43
N THR A 32 14.35 -0.94 -5.34
CA THR A 32 14.96 -0.46 -4.09
C THR A 32 15.62 -1.58 -3.30
N ALA A 33 15.08 -2.81 -3.35
CA ALA A 33 15.68 -3.98 -2.72
C ALA A 33 16.96 -4.47 -3.45
N ALA A 34 17.12 -4.12 -4.74
CA ALA A 34 18.28 -4.49 -5.55
C ALA A 34 19.51 -3.56 -5.42
N GLY A 35 19.53 -2.64 -4.43
CA GLY A 35 20.73 -1.87 -4.09
C GLY A 35 20.68 -0.37 -4.40
N GLY A 36 19.50 0.20 -4.66
CA GLY A 36 19.33 1.65 -4.80
C GLY A 36 18.83 2.30 -3.52
N THR A 37 19.74 2.85 -2.71
CA THR A 37 19.41 3.79 -1.63
C THR A 37 18.63 4.97 -2.22
N ARG A 38 17.31 4.97 -2.03
CA ARG A 38 16.52 6.20 -2.08
C ARG A 38 15.54 6.22 -0.92
N LEU A 39 16.08 6.51 0.27
CA LEU A 39 15.51 7.63 1.02
C LEU A 39 15.55 8.81 0.03
N THR A 40 14.40 9.29 -0.41
CA THR A 40 14.35 10.61 -1.05
C THR A 40 14.97 11.61 -0.08
N GLU A 41 15.74 12.56 -0.59
CA GLU A 41 16.48 13.66 0.07
C GLU A 41 15.66 14.56 1.04
N SER A 42 14.48 14.13 1.45
CA SER A 42 13.52 14.89 2.26
C SER A 42 12.74 14.02 3.28
N GLY A 43 13.01 12.71 3.41
CA GLY A 43 12.37 11.86 4.42
C GLY A 43 10.88 11.56 4.19
N VAL A 44 10.35 11.83 3.00
CA VAL A 44 8.94 11.56 2.66
C VAL A 44 8.78 10.10 2.25
N ALA A 45 7.92 9.36 2.96
CA ALA A 45 7.53 8.02 2.55
C ALA A 45 6.86 8.07 1.17
N VAL A 46 7.40 7.35 0.19
CA VAL A 46 6.79 7.21 -1.13
C VAL A 46 5.61 6.23 -1.01
N GLY A 47 4.39 6.75 -1.12
CA GLY A 47 3.12 6.01 -1.12
C GLY A 47 1.98 6.84 -0.51
N THR A 48 0.74 6.33 -0.53
CA THR A 48 -0.41 6.97 0.13
C THR A 48 -0.51 6.45 1.57
N PRO A 49 -0.16 7.24 2.61
CA PRO A 49 -0.01 6.73 3.98
C PRO A 49 -1.29 6.09 4.53
N SER A 50 -2.46 6.51 4.05
CA SER A 50 -3.78 6.08 4.51
C SER A 50 -4.09 4.59 4.36
N TYR A 51 -3.34 3.86 3.51
CA TYR A 51 -3.55 2.42 3.26
C TYR A 51 -2.32 1.56 3.63
N MET A 52 -1.25 2.17 4.15
CA MET A 52 -0.06 1.43 4.56
C MET A 52 -0.34 0.66 5.85
N SER A 53 0.05 -0.61 5.87
CA SER A 53 0.02 -1.38 7.12
C SER A 53 1.04 -0.85 8.14
N PRO A 54 0.85 -1.13 9.45
CA PRO A 54 1.79 -0.69 10.48
C PRO A 54 3.24 -1.12 10.20
N GLU A 55 3.45 -2.34 9.72
CA GLU A 55 4.77 -2.85 9.35
C GLU A 55 5.35 -2.15 8.10
N GLN A 56 4.51 -1.66 7.18
CA GLN A 56 4.95 -0.83 6.07
C GLN A 56 5.36 0.58 6.53
N ALA A 57 4.55 1.18 7.41
CA ALA A 57 4.80 2.51 7.95
C ALA A 57 6.04 2.54 8.87
N SER A 58 6.33 1.45 9.58
CA SER A 58 7.55 1.29 10.39
C SER A 58 8.81 1.03 9.56
N GLY A 59 8.66 0.78 8.25
CA GLY A 59 9.78 0.51 7.34
C GLY A 59 10.35 -0.90 7.47
N GLU A 60 9.56 -1.87 7.94
CA GLU A 60 10.00 -3.27 7.99
C GLU A 60 10.36 -3.79 6.60
N ARG A 61 11.40 -4.64 6.55
CA ARG A 61 11.95 -5.18 5.31
C ARG A 61 11.20 -6.43 4.85
N ASP A 62 10.67 -7.19 5.80
CA ASP A 62 9.99 -8.47 5.55
C ASP A 62 8.47 -8.28 5.59
N LEU A 63 7.95 -7.66 4.54
CA LEU A 63 6.51 -7.45 4.36
C LEU A 63 5.88 -8.69 3.74
N GLY A 64 4.98 -9.30 4.49
CA GLY A 64 4.24 -10.50 4.09
C GLY A 64 2.82 -10.21 3.58
N PRO A 65 2.04 -11.26 3.23
CA PRO A 65 0.68 -11.12 2.70
C PRO A 65 -0.30 -10.37 3.62
N ARG A 66 0.01 -10.28 4.93
CA ARG A 66 -0.81 -9.54 5.90
C ARG A 66 -0.84 -8.03 5.61
N SER A 67 0.20 -7.48 4.99
CA SER A 67 0.23 -6.07 4.60
C SER A 67 -0.83 -5.76 3.54
N ASP A 68 -1.04 -6.66 2.58
CA ASP A 68 -2.09 -6.51 1.56
C ASP A 68 -3.50 -6.65 2.15
N ILE A 69 -3.67 -7.55 3.14
CA ILE A 69 -4.95 -7.70 3.87
C ILE A 69 -5.30 -6.42 4.62
N TYR A 70 -4.32 -5.76 5.24
CA TYR A 70 -4.53 -4.48 5.91
C TYR A 70 -5.02 -3.42 4.92
N GLY A 71 -4.32 -3.24 3.80
CA GLY A 71 -4.72 -2.26 2.77
C GLY A 71 -6.11 -2.53 2.22
N LEU A 72 -6.47 -3.81 1.97
CA LEU A 72 -7.82 -4.20 1.60
C LEU A 72 -8.86 -3.84 2.67
N GLY A 73 -8.53 -4.00 3.95
CA GLY A 73 -9.37 -3.58 5.07
C GLY A 73 -9.64 -2.07 5.06
N CYS A 74 -8.63 -1.26 4.75
CA CYS A 74 -8.77 0.19 4.58
C CYS A 74 -9.69 0.54 3.40
N VAL A 75 -9.52 -0.12 2.25
CA VAL A 75 -10.40 0.06 1.07
C VAL A 75 -11.84 -0.31 1.40
N LEU A 76 -12.07 -1.44 2.07
CA LEU A 76 -13.41 -1.86 2.49
C LEU A 76 -14.04 -0.86 3.44
N TYR A 77 -13.28 -0.37 4.42
CA TYR A 77 -13.77 0.66 5.34
C TYR A 77 -14.21 1.91 4.58
N GLU A 78 -13.39 2.43 3.66
CA GLU A 78 -13.71 3.61 2.87
C GLU A 78 -14.95 3.43 2.01
N MET A 79 -15.12 2.26 1.37
CA MET A 79 -16.34 1.96 0.61
C MET A 79 -17.60 1.99 1.48
N LEU A 80 -17.49 1.68 2.77
CA LEU A 80 -18.61 1.66 3.71
C LEU A 80 -18.84 3.01 4.40
N ALA A 81 -17.76 3.73 4.72
CA ALA A 81 -17.78 4.95 5.54
C ALA A 81 -17.71 6.24 4.73
N GLY A 82 -17.26 6.18 3.47
CA GLY A 82 -17.04 7.33 2.58
C GLY A 82 -15.63 7.92 2.65
N ASP A 83 -14.87 7.63 3.71
CA ASP A 83 -13.51 8.10 3.95
C ASP A 83 -12.63 6.95 4.47
N PRO A 84 -11.30 6.97 4.23
CA PRO A 84 -10.39 5.95 4.77
C PRO A 84 -10.33 5.98 6.30
N PRO A 85 -9.99 4.86 6.96
CA PRO A 85 -10.03 4.74 8.42
C PRO A 85 -9.02 5.65 9.13
N PHE A 86 -7.94 6.04 8.43
CA PHE A 86 -6.89 6.90 8.95
C PHE A 86 -6.54 8.00 7.94
N THR A 87 -6.84 9.25 8.32
CA THR A 87 -6.59 10.47 7.52
C THR A 87 -5.45 11.33 8.08
N GLY A 88 -4.80 10.88 9.15
CA GLY A 88 -3.68 11.58 9.76
C GLY A 88 -2.39 11.49 8.92
N PRO A 89 -1.49 12.48 9.02
CA PRO A 89 -0.23 12.48 8.26
C PRO A 89 0.78 11.42 8.74
N THR A 90 0.53 10.75 9.87
CA THR A 90 1.42 9.75 10.48
C THR A 90 0.62 8.66 11.22
N ALA A 91 1.13 7.43 11.21
CA ALA A 91 0.65 6.37 12.10
C ALA A 91 0.84 6.80 13.57
N ARG A 92 -0.14 6.52 14.43
CA ARG A 92 -0.02 6.70 15.88
C ARG A 92 0.44 5.41 16.55
#